data_AF-A0A160VH15-F1
#
_entry.id   AF-A0A160VH15-F1
#
_cell.length_a   1.000
_cell.length_b   1.000
_cell.length_c   1.000
_cell.angle_alpha   90.00
_cell.angle_beta   90.00
_cell.angle_gamma   90.00
#
_symmetry.space_group_name_H-M   'P 1'
#
loop_
_entity.id
_entity.type
_entity.pdbx_description
1 polymer ?
#
loop_
_entity_poly.entity_id
_entity_poly.type
_entity_poly.pdbx_seq_one_letter_code
_entity_poly.pdbx_strand_id
1 'polypeptide(L)'
;MKEKVAFVNGVYAAGAKLKFHHRQEVKKQFNQDPNWVEPYYIERFYEIVDEHRSKKAGYQVNLVAEAMDAFYSNYDNTAIPLLEAVRIVSLAQDGNTEKADLYLLKAQKRYKP
;
A
#
# COMPACT_ATOMS: atom_id res chain seq x y z
N MET A 1 -10.49 0.74 18.09
CA MET A 1 -10.10 1.85 17.18
C MET A 1 -8.59 2.09 17.25
N LYS A 2 -8.00 2.16 18.45
CA LYS A 2 -6.55 2.28 18.65
C LYS A 2 -5.75 1.18 17.92
N GLU A 3 -6.26 -0.05 17.94
CA GLU A 3 -5.66 -1.24 17.33
C GLU A 3 -5.63 -1.13 15.80
N LYS A 4 -6.72 -0.65 15.18
CA LYS A 4 -6.82 -0.46 13.73
C LYS A 4 -5.86 0.63 13.25
N VAL A 5 -5.82 1.75 13.97
CA VAL A 5 -4.86 2.83 13.70
C VAL A 5 -3.42 2.35 13.87
N ALA A 6 -3.12 1.59 14.92
CA ALA A 6 -1.80 1.01 15.13
C ALA A 6 -1.40 0.05 14.00
N PHE A 7 -2.33 -0.77 13.52
CA PHE A 7 -2.10 -1.66 12.38
C PHE A 7 -1.75 -0.88 11.11
N VAL A 8 -2.57 0.10 10.71
CA VAL A 8 -2.31 0.91 9.50
C VAL A 8 -0.98 1.67 9.63
N ASN A 9 -0.69 2.25 10.79
CA ASN A 9 0.60 2.86 11.07
C ASN A 9 1.77 1.87 10.91
N GLY A 10 1.60 0.63 11.39
CA GLY A 10 2.56 -0.44 11.22
C GLY A 10 2.83 -0.75 9.74
N VAL A 11 1.78 -0.85 8.92
CA VAL A 11 1.90 -1.05 7.47
C VAL A 11 2.68 0.10 6.81
N TYR A 12 2.36 1.34 7.17
CA TYR A 12 3.01 2.53 6.60
C TYR A 12 4.49 2.58 6.98
N ALA A 13 4.81 2.32 8.25
CA ALA A 13 6.17 2.29 8.75
C ALA A 13 6.98 1.14 8.14
N ALA A 14 6.39 -0.05 8.01
CA ALA A 14 7.03 -1.20 7.39
C ALA A 14 7.35 -0.94 5.92
N GLY A 15 6.40 -0.41 5.14
CA GLY A 15 6.63 -0.05 3.73
C GLY A 15 7.73 1.00 3.57
N ALA A 16 7.74 2.04 4.42
CA ALA A 16 8.79 3.06 4.41
C ALA A 16 10.17 2.48 4.77
N LYS A 17 10.26 1.62 5.79
CA LYS A 17 11.51 0.96 6.19
C LYS A 17 12.02 0.01 5.11
N LEU A 18 11.14 -0.80 4.53
CA LEU A 18 11.49 -1.74 3.47
C LEU A 18 12.06 -1.00 2.24
N LYS A 19 11.41 0.08 1.80
CA LYS A 19 11.95 0.94 0.74
C LYS A 19 13.31 1.52 1.10
N PHE A 20 13.45 2.05 2.32
CA PHE A 20 14.70 2.64 2.78
C PHE A 20 15.84 1.61 2.73
N HIS A 21 15.65 0.43 3.31
CA HIS A 21 16.67 -0.62 3.31
C HIS A 21 17.00 -1.09 1.89
N HIS A 22 16.00 -1.32 1.05
CA HIS A 22 16.24 -1.74 -0.34
C HIS A 22 17.04 -0.68 -1.12
N ARG A 23 16.73 0.61 -0.98
CA ARG A 23 17.52 1.69 -1.60
C ARG A 23 18.97 1.71 -1.14
N GLN A 24 19.23 1.44 0.13
CA GLN A 24 20.60 1.35 0.65
C GLN A 24 21.35 0.17 0.03
N GLU A 25 20.73 -1.00 -0.08
CA GLU A 25 21.37 -2.18 -0.70
C GLU A 25 21.65 -1.97 -2.19
N VAL A 26 20.70 -1.40 -2.94
CA VAL A 26 20.91 -1.02 -4.34
C VAL A 26 22.10 -0.06 -4.46
N LYS A 27 22.15 0.98 -3.62
CA LYS A 27 23.28 1.91 -3.63
C LYS A 27 24.58 1.20 -3.32
N LYS A 28 24.65 0.32 -2.31
CA LYS A 28 25.88 -0.41 -1.97
C LYS A 28 26.39 -1.26 -3.14
N GLN A 29 25.49 -1.89 -3.89
CA GLN A 29 25.85 -2.76 -5.01
C GLN A 29 26.34 -1.99 -6.23
N PHE A 30 25.75 -0.82 -6.52
CA PHE A 30 25.94 -0.13 -7.80
C PHE A 30 26.61 1.24 -7.70
N ASN A 31 26.96 1.73 -6.51
CA ASN A 31 27.60 3.05 -6.31
C ASN A 31 28.97 3.22 -6.99
N GLN A 32 29.58 2.13 -7.47
CA GLN A 32 30.86 2.17 -8.18
C GLN A 32 30.72 2.05 -9.70
N ASP A 33 29.51 1.81 -10.21
CA ASP A 33 29.27 1.67 -11.66
C ASP A 33 28.69 2.98 -12.23
N PRO A 34 29.48 3.76 -12.99
CA PRO A 34 29.03 5.02 -13.58
C PRO A 34 27.99 4.81 -14.70
N ASN A 35 27.85 3.60 -15.23
CA ASN A 35 26.86 3.27 -16.26
C ASN A 35 25.56 2.71 -15.67
N TRP A 36 25.47 2.59 -14.35
CA TRP A 36 24.28 2.06 -13.72
C TRP A 36 23.12 3.05 -13.82
N VAL A 37 21.99 2.55 -14.31
CA VAL A 37 20.71 3.25 -14.36
C VAL A 37 19.70 2.37 -13.63
N GLU A 38 18.90 2.98 -12.73
CA GLU A 38 17.91 2.24 -11.96
C GLU A 38 16.93 1.50 -12.89
N PRO A 39 16.86 0.17 -12.82
CA PRO A 39 15.94 -0.58 -13.67
C PRO A 39 14.49 -0.33 -13.30
N TYR A 40 13.61 -0.38 -14.30
CA TYR A 40 12.16 -0.20 -14.13
C TYR A 40 11.55 -1.08 -13.03
N TYR A 41 12.04 -2.31 -12.83
CA TYR A 41 11.47 -3.20 -11.81
C TYR A 41 11.68 -2.66 -10.37
N ILE A 42 12.76 -1.90 -10.11
CA ILE A 42 13.03 -1.30 -8.80
C ILE A 42 12.11 -0.11 -8.56
N GLU A 43 11.95 0.75 -9.57
CA GLU A 43 10.98 1.84 -9.54
C GLU A 43 9.58 1.31 -9.27
N ARG A 44 9.15 0.31 -10.06
CA ARG A 44 7.83 -0.30 -9.93
C ARG A 44 7.62 -0.96 -8.57
N PHE A 45 8.66 -1.57 -8.01
CA PHE A 45 8.61 -2.13 -6.67
C PHE A 45 8.30 -1.05 -5.62
N TYR A 46 9.00 0.10 -5.66
CA TYR A 46 8.72 1.19 -4.73
C TYR A 46 7.32 1.79 -4.92
N GLU A 47 6.86 1.92 -6.17
CA GLU A 47 5.50 2.36 -6.45
C GLU A 47 4.47 1.45 -5.79
N ILE A 48 4.59 0.12 -5.98
CA ILE A 48 3.65 -0.85 -5.39
C ILE A 48 3.64 -0.76 -3.86
N VAL A 49 4.81 -0.57 -3.24
CA VAL A 49 4.88 -0.38 -1.78
C VAL A 49 4.18 0.91 -1.38
N ASP A 50 4.36 2.00 -2.14
CA ASP A 50 3.72 3.29 -1.86
C ASP A 50 2.20 3.25 -2.02
N GLU A 51 1.64 2.34 -2.82
CA GLU A 51 0.18 2.19 -2.94
C GLU A 51 -0.49 1.72 -1.64
N HIS A 52 0.27 1.16 -0.68
CA HIS A 52 -0.24 0.78 0.64
C HIS A 52 -0.31 1.96 1.61
N ARG A 53 0.09 3.16 1.16
CA ARG A 53 0.10 4.39 1.96
C ARG A 53 -0.64 5.52 1.25
N SER A 54 -1.69 6.04 1.88
CA SER A 54 -2.34 7.26 1.41
C SER A 54 -1.45 8.47 1.69
N LYS A 55 -1.07 9.17 0.63
CA LYS A 55 -0.34 10.43 0.70
C LYS A 55 -1.25 11.57 1.13
N LYS A 56 -2.52 11.58 0.70
CA LYS A 56 -3.50 12.62 1.06
C LYS A 56 -3.92 12.54 2.53
N ALA A 57 -4.11 11.34 3.08
CA ALA A 57 -4.41 11.18 4.51
C ALA A 57 -3.23 11.57 5.40
N GLY A 58 -2.00 11.43 4.92
CA GLY A 58 -0.80 11.88 5.62
C GLY A 58 -0.68 11.24 7.02
N TYR A 59 -0.71 12.09 8.06
CA TYR A 59 -0.68 11.66 9.47
C TYR A 59 -2.06 11.32 10.06
N GLN A 60 -3.14 11.61 9.34
CA GLN A 60 -4.52 11.33 9.77
C GLN A 60 -4.90 9.88 9.48
N VAL A 61 -4.15 8.95 10.06
CA VAL A 61 -4.27 7.51 9.81
C VAL A 61 -5.60 6.93 10.32
N ASN A 62 -6.29 7.64 11.21
CA ASN A 62 -7.65 7.33 11.61
C ASN A 62 -8.64 7.35 10.43
N LEU A 63 -8.47 8.24 9.45
CA LEU A 63 -9.34 8.28 8.27
C LEU A 63 -9.25 6.99 7.45
N VAL A 64 -8.04 6.44 7.33
CA VAL A 64 -7.80 5.17 6.63
C VAL A 64 -8.38 4.01 7.43
N ALA A 65 -8.23 4.03 8.77
CA ALA A 65 -8.82 3.01 9.64
C ALA A 65 -10.36 3.01 9.59
N GLU A 66 -11.00 4.18 9.57
CA GLU A 66 -12.45 4.32 9.41
C GLU A 66 -12.91 3.88 8.02
N ALA A 67 -12.17 4.23 6.97
CA ALA A 67 -12.45 3.79 5.62
C ALA A 67 -12.29 2.27 5.44
N MET A 68 -11.41 1.63 6.21
CA MET A 68 -11.32 0.16 6.27
C MET A 68 -12.57 -0.47 6.88
N ASP A 69 -13.20 0.17 7.86
CA ASP A 69 -14.46 -0.31 8.43
C ASP A 69 -15.60 -0.22 7.42
N ALA A 70 -15.67 0.89 6.68
CA ALA A 70 -16.60 1.05 5.56
C ALA A 70 -16.31 0.06 4.41
N PHE A 71 -15.04 -0.26 4.17
CA PHE A 71 -14.65 -1.26 3.17
C PHE A 71 -15.18 -2.64 3.53
N TYR A 72 -15.04 -3.06 4.79
CA TYR A 72 -15.47 -4.39 5.25
C TYR A 72 -16.96 -4.47 5.62
N SER A 73 -17.71 -3.37 5.61
CA SER A 73 -19.17 -3.44 5.75
C SER A 73 -19.84 -4.06 4.51
N ASN A 74 -19.14 -4.16 3.38
CA ASN A 74 -19.61 -4.90 2.21
C ASN A 74 -19.30 -6.39 2.37
N TYR A 75 -20.34 -7.24 2.23
CA TYR A 75 -20.24 -8.69 2.32
C TYR A 75 -19.17 -9.29 1.39
N ASP A 76 -19.09 -8.80 0.15
CA ASP A 76 -18.14 -9.29 -0.87
C ASP A 76 -16.68 -9.01 -0.49
N ASN A 77 -16.44 -8.11 0.46
CA ASN A 77 -15.11 -7.69 0.89
C ASN A 77 -14.61 -8.45 2.12
N THR A 78 -15.48 -9.19 2.81
CA THR A 78 -15.16 -9.83 4.11
C THR A 78 -13.99 -10.81 4.04
N ALA A 79 -13.80 -11.49 2.90
CA ALA A 79 -12.71 -12.43 2.67
C ALA A 79 -11.40 -11.78 2.17
N ILE A 80 -11.40 -10.48 1.84
CA ILE A 80 -10.23 -9.79 1.28
C ILE A 80 -9.17 -9.60 2.38
N PRO A 81 -7.90 -10.02 2.18
CA PRO A 81 -6.84 -9.85 3.17
C PRO A 81 -6.56 -8.39 3.54
N LEU A 82 -6.21 -8.15 4.81
CA LEU A 82 -6.02 -6.81 5.38
C LEU A 82 -5.03 -5.94 4.59
N LEU A 83 -3.89 -6.48 4.15
CA LEU A 83 -2.90 -5.71 3.39
C LEU A 83 -3.44 -5.27 2.02
N GLU A 84 -4.22 -6.13 1.37
CA GLU A 84 -4.83 -5.85 0.07
C GLU A 84 -5.93 -4.80 0.21
N ALA A 85 -6.73 -4.89 1.28
CA ALA A 85 -7.70 -3.86 1.64
C ALA A 85 -7.05 -2.51 1.96
N VAL A 86 -5.96 -2.47 2.75
CA VAL A 86 -5.23 -1.21 3.04
C VAL A 86 -4.74 -0.54 1.77
N ARG A 87 -4.24 -1.31 0.80
CA ARG A 87 -3.82 -0.79 -0.51
C ARG A 87 -4.99 -0.17 -1.28
N ILE A 88 -6.10 -0.90 -1.41
CA ILE A 88 -7.29 -0.43 -2.12
C ILE A 88 -7.83 0.85 -1.47
N VAL A 89 -8.01 0.84 -0.15
CA VAL A 89 -8.50 2.00 0.62
C VAL A 89 -7.54 3.17 0.50
N SER A 90 -6.22 2.95 0.61
CA SER A 90 -5.23 4.03 0.49
C SER A 90 -5.25 4.68 -0.88
N LEU A 91 -5.39 3.90 -1.95
CA LEU A 91 -5.54 4.41 -3.32
C LEU A 91 -6.84 5.22 -3.48
N ALA A 92 -7.95 4.72 -2.94
CA ALA A 92 -9.23 5.44 -2.98
C ALA A 92 -9.15 6.78 -2.22
N GLN A 93 -8.55 6.80 -1.03
CA GLN A 93 -8.32 8.02 -0.24
C GLN A 93 -7.41 9.02 -0.96
N ASP A 94 -6.48 8.54 -1.77
CA ASP A 94 -5.64 9.39 -2.63
C ASP A 94 -6.35 9.89 -3.89
N GLY A 95 -7.60 9.49 -4.13
CA GLY A 95 -8.38 9.82 -5.33
C GLY A 95 -7.95 9.05 -6.57
N ASN A 96 -7.21 7.96 -6.41
CA ASN A 96 -6.86 7.03 -7.49
C ASN A 96 -7.94 5.95 -7.63
N THR A 97 -9.17 6.39 -7.93
CA THR A 97 -10.38 5.57 -7.91
C THR A 97 -10.34 4.46 -8.94
N GLU A 98 -9.98 4.75 -10.19
CA GLU A 98 -9.92 3.74 -11.27
C GLU A 98 -9.02 2.55 -10.91
N LYS A 99 -7.85 2.83 -10.32
CA LYS A 99 -6.91 1.79 -9.90
C LYS A 99 -7.40 1.04 -8.67
N ALA A 100 -7.99 1.76 -7.71
CA ALA A 100 -8.59 1.16 -6.52
C ALA A 100 -9.72 0.19 -6.90
N ASP A 101 -10.62 0.61 -7.78
CA ASP A 101 -11.76 -0.17 -8.27
C ASP A 101 -11.30 -1.41 -9.03
N LEU A 102 -10.28 -1.26 -9.90
CA LEU A 102 -9.69 -2.40 -10.60
C LEU A 102 -9.12 -3.44 -9.63
N TYR A 103 -8.45 -3.01 -8.55
CA TYR A 103 -7.93 -3.91 -7.54
C TYR A 103 -9.03 -4.53 -6.68
N LEU A 104 -10.07 -3.77 -6.34
CA LEU A 104 -11.23 -4.27 -5.64
C LEU A 104 -11.91 -5.40 -6.42
N LEU A 105 -12.22 -5.18 -7.71
CA LEU A 105 -12.85 -6.19 -8.55
C LEU A 105 -11.99 -7.46 -8.68
N LYS A 106 -10.67 -7.30 -8.79
CA LYS A 106 -9.73 -8.44 -8.81
C LYS A 106 -9.73 -9.19 -7.47
N ALA A 107 -9.75 -8.46 -6.36
CA ALA A 107 -9.76 -9.04 -5.02
C ALA A 107 -11.07 -9.79 -4.75
N GLN A 108 -12.23 -9.20 -5.03
CA GLN A 108 -13.54 -9.85 -4.90
C GLN A 108 -13.67 -11.11 -5.76
N LYS A 109 -13.10 -11.08 -6.99
CA LYS A 109 -13.06 -12.28 -7.85
C LYS A 109 -12.19 -13.39 -7.26
N ARG A 110 -11.09 -13.02 -6.59
CA ARG A 110 -10.10 -13.94 -6.03
C ARG A 110 -10.54 -14.52 -4.69
N TYR A 111 -11.07 -13.69 -3.81
CA TYR A 111 -11.49 -14.05 -2.46
C TYR A 111 -13.02 -14.01 -2.40
N LYS A 112 -13.64 -15.17 -2.62
CA LYS A 112 -15.08 -15.32 -2.42
C LYS A 112 -15.34 -15.60 -0.93
N PRO A 113 -16.33 -14.92 -0.32
CA PRO A 113 -16.78 -15.23 1.04
C PRO A 113 -17.27 -16.68 1.19
#